data_AF-A0A413QAP7-F1
#
_entry.id   AF-A0A413QAP7-F1
#
_cell.length_a   1.000
_cell.length_b   1.000
_cell.length_c   1.000
_cell.angle_alpha   90.00
_cell.angle_beta   90.00
_cell.angle_gamma   90.00
#
_symmetry.space_group_name_H-M   'P 1'
#
loop_
_entity.id
_entity.type
_entity.pdbx_description
1 polymer ?
#
loop_
_entity_poly.entity_id
_entity_poly.type
_entity_poly.pdbx_seq_one_letter_code
_entity_poly.pdbx_strand_id
1 'polypeptide(L)'
;MPANKKDADIMALKQCPNKIMEQIFEVLLENKRTKKTDFREAVFDYRHKQYKSCAFILFALIDAILIRLQKKSTLDGKRRNVGLSAVRDAKKRTEIDVNTEVLYTALFCTNLFACLQKVFESGNDFRKQPEVINRNFLDHGMLTRKVTKKDCMQLFLLYYNMLKLLELIY
;
A
#
# COMPACT_ATOMS: atom_id res chain seq x y z
N MET A 1 24.97 -4.20 -3.51
CA MET A 1 23.74 -3.41 -3.71
C MET A 1 23.32 -3.53 -5.16
N PRO A 2 22.01 -3.51 -5.49
CA PRO A 2 21.56 -3.61 -6.88
C PRO A 2 22.07 -2.41 -7.69
N ALA A 3 22.54 -2.66 -8.92
CA ALA A 3 23.11 -1.60 -9.78
C ALA A 3 22.03 -0.75 -10.45
N ASN A 4 20.83 -1.30 -10.62
CA ASN A 4 19.67 -0.61 -11.19
C ASN A 4 18.37 -1.22 -10.65
N LYS A 5 17.23 -0.61 -11.01
CA LYS A 5 15.89 -1.07 -10.59
C LYS A 5 15.56 -2.51 -11.03
N LYS A 6 15.96 -2.90 -12.23
CA LYS A 6 15.71 -4.27 -12.74
C LYS A 6 16.43 -5.30 -11.87
N ASP A 7 17.67 -5.03 -11.50
CA ASP A 7 18.45 -5.89 -10.61
C ASP A 7 17.84 -5.95 -9.21
N ALA A 8 17.39 -4.80 -8.69
CA ALA A 8 16.69 -4.72 -7.41
C ALA A 8 15.41 -5.56 -7.41
N ASP A 9 14.60 -5.46 -8.46
CA ASP A 9 13.37 -6.23 -8.63
C ASP A 9 13.66 -7.73 -8.72
N ILE A 10 14.69 -8.14 -9.46
CA ILE A 10 15.09 -9.56 -9.58
C ILE A 10 15.52 -10.11 -8.21
N MET A 11 16.35 -9.35 -7.47
CA MET A 11 16.79 -9.73 -6.13
C MET A 11 15.60 -9.85 -5.17
N ALA A 12 14.68 -8.89 -5.18
CA ALA A 12 13.49 -8.90 -4.33
C ALA A 12 12.55 -10.07 -4.66
N LEU A 13 12.32 -10.36 -5.95
CA LEU A 13 11.44 -11.45 -6.38
C LEU A 13 12.00 -12.83 -6.02
N LYS A 14 13.33 -13.01 -6.04
CA LYS A 14 13.96 -14.25 -5.54
C LYS A 14 13.66 -14.51 -4.07
N GLN A 15 13.51 -13.45 -3.28
CA GLN A 15 13.14 -13.53 -1.87
C GLN A 15 11.63 -13.63 -1.65
N CYS A 16 10.81 -13.49 -2.69
CA CYS A 16 9.35 -13.60 -2.63
C CYS A 16 8.80 -14.71 -3.54
N PRO A 17 9.20 -15.99 -3.35
CA PRO A 17 8.59 -17.12 -4.03
C PRO A 17 7.08 -17.20 -3.73
N ASN A 18 6.33 -17.92 -4.55
CA ASN A 18 4.87 -18.08 -4.37
C ASN A 18 4.50 -18.52 -2.94
N LYS A 19 5.32 -19.40 -2.34
CA LYS A 19 5.13 -19.86 -0.95
C LYS A 19 5.12 -18.71 0.07
N ILE A 20 5.98 -17.70 -0.12
CA ILE A 20 6.02 -16.52 0.76
C ILE A 20 4.75 -15.68 0.60
N MET A 21 4.21 -15.56 -0.62
CA MET A 21 2.94 -14.86 -0.82
C MET A 21 1.78 -15.56 -0.13
N GLU A 22 1.73 -16.90 -0.17
CA GLU A 22 0.70 -17.66 0.54
C GLU A 22 0.79 -17.45 2.07
N GLN A 23 2.00 -17.45 2.64
CA GLN A 23 2.20 -17.11 4.05
C GLN A 23 1.76 -15.68 4.38
N ILE A 24 2.03 -14.71 3.50
CA ILE A 24 1.54 -13.34 3.66
C ILE A 24 0.00 -13.32 3.65
N PHE A 25 -0.66 -14.10 2.80
CA PHE A 25 -2.11 -14.17 2.75
C PHE A 25 -2.72 -14.76 4.01
N GLU A 26 -2.10 -15.80 4.58
CA GLU A 26 -2.49 -16.38 5.87
C GLU A 26 -2.42 -15.34 6.99
N VAL A 27 -1.27 -14.68 7.15
CA VAL A 27 -1.07 -13.63 8.17
C VAL A 27 -2.06 -12.48 8.00
N LEU A 28 -2.32 -12.06 6.76
CA LEU A 28 -3.30 -11.01 6.47
C LEU A 28 -4.74 -11.43 6.81
N LEU A 29 -5.11 -12.69 6.60
CA LEU A 29 -6.44 -13.22 6.94
C LEU A 29 -6.67 -13.39 8.44
N GLU A 30 -5.61 -13.70 9.18
CA GLU A 30 -5.62 -13.81 10.64
C GLU A 30 -5.73 -12.44 11.32
N ASN A 31 -5.24 -11.37 10.69
CA ASN A 31 -5.30 -10.03 11.26
C ASN A 31 -6.76 -9.56 11.44
N LYS A 32 -7.13 -9.22 12.68
CA LYS A 32 -8.48 -8.78 13.07
C LYS A 32 -8.96 -7.51 12.36
N ARG A 33 -8.04 -6.66 11.88
CA ARG A 33 -8.35 -5.39 11.20
C ARG A 33 -8.54 -5.55 9.69
N THR A 34 -8.28 -6.74 9.14
CA THR A 34 -8.47 -7.04 7.72
C THR A 34 -9.95 -7.13 7.37
N LYS A 35 -10.36 -6.44 6.30
CA LYS A 35 -11.71 -6.61 5.72
C LYS A 35 -11.72 -7.89 4.88
N LYS A 36 -12.05 -9.02 5.53
CA LYS A 36 -11.85 -10.37 4.99
C LYS A 36 -12.57 -10.66 3.67
N THR A 37 -13.73 -10.05 3.41
CA THR A 37 -14.48 -10.23 2.15
C THR A 37 -13.66 -9.73 0.97
N ASP A 38 -13.34 -8.44 0.97
CA ASP A 38 -12.59 -7.76 -0.08
C ASP A 38 -11.18 -8.36 -0.20
N PHE A 39 -10.54 -8.68 0.93
CA PHE A 39 -9.21 -9.30 0.90
C PHE A 39 -9.22 -10.66 0.18
N ARG A 40 -10.24 -11.50 0.41
CA ARG A 40 -10.36 -12.79 -0.28
C ARG A 40 -10.59 -12.62 -1.78
N GLU A 41 -11.36 -11.61 -2.19
CA GLU A 41 -11.52 -11.26 -3.61
C GLU A 41 -10.17 -10.86 -4.24
N ALA A 42 -9.38 -10.01 -3.56
CA ALA A 42 -8.05 -9.64 -4.05
C ALA A 42 -7.11 -10.86 -4.20
N VAL A 43 -7.14 -11.81 -3.25
CA VAL A 43 -6.36 -13.05 -3.32
C VAL A 43 -6.85 -13.96 -4.44
N PHE A 44 -8.17 -14.08 -4.61
CA PHE A 44 -8.77 -14.83 -5.71
C PHE A 44 -8.32 -14.27 -7.06
N ASP A 45 -8.43 -12.96 -7.26
CA ASP A 45 -8.00 -12.28 -8.48
C ASP A 45 -6.51 -12.48 -8.76
N TYR A 46 -5.67 -12.37 -7.73
CA TYR A 46 -4.23 -12.61 -7.84
C TYR A 46 -3.93 -14.04 -8.33
N ARG A 47 -4.56 -15.06 -7.73
CA ARG A 47 -4.37 -16.47 -8.10
C ARG A 47 -4.87 -16.76 -9.52
N HIS A 48 -5.91 -16.07 -9.98
CA HIS A 48 -6.48 -16.20 -11.33
C HIS A 48 -5.87 -15.21 -12.34
N LYS A 49 -4.75 -14.56 -12.00
CA LYS A 49 -4.01 -13.63 -12.87
C LYS A 49 -4.82 -12.38 -13.29
N GLN A 50 -5.90 -12.05 -12.56
CA GLN A 50 -6.71 -10.84 -12.73
C GLN A 50 -6.06 -9.65 -11.98
N TYR A 51 -4.82 -9.35 -12.33
CA TYR A 51 -3.98 -8.42 -11.55
C TYR A 51 -4.53 -6.99 -11.49
N LYS A 52 -5.24 -6.53 -12.53
CA LYS A 52 -5.86 -5.20 -12.53
C LYS A 52 -6.93 -5.09 -11.44
N SER A 53 -7.85 -6.07 -11.37
CA SER A 53 -8.91 -6.14 -10.36
C SER A 53 -8.34 -6.33 -8.94
N CYS A 54 -7.34 -7.21 -8.81
CA CYS A 54 -6.60 -7.36 -7.55
C CYS A 54 -6.02 -6.02 -7.05
N ALA A 55 -5.37 -5.24 -7.93
CA ALA A 55 -4.81 -3.95 -7.58
C ALA A 55 -5.87 -2.92 -7.17
N PHE A 56 -7.03 -2.88 -7.84
CA PHE A 56 -8.15 -2.02 -7.46
C PHE A 56 -8.63 -2.30 -6.03
N ILE A 57 -8.84 -3.58 -5.70
CA ILE A 57 -9.31 -3.98 -4.37
C ILE A 57 -8.26 -3.62 -3.31
N LEU A 58 -6.98 -3.87 -3.59
CA LEU A 58 -5.89 -3.52 -2.68
C LEU A 58 -5.77 -2.01 -2.45
N PHE A 59 -5.91 -1.18 -3.48
CA PHE A 59 -5.95 0.27 -3.29
C PHE A 59 -7.15 0.72 -2.48
N ALA A 60 -8.34 0.15 -2.71
CA ALA A 60 -9.52 0.46 -1.90
C ALA A 60 -9.32 0.11 -0.42
N LEU A 61 -8.68 -1.04 -0.13
CA LEU A 61 -8.34 -1.46 1.23
C LEU A 61 -7.32 -0.51 1.89
N ILE A 62 -6.29 -0.09 1.17
CA ILE A 62 -5.26 0.84 1.67
C ILE A 62 -5.85 2.23 1.89
N ASP A 63 -6.64 2.76 0.94
CA ASP A 63 -7.36 4.04 1.08
C ASP A 63 -8.25 4.02 2.34
N ALA A 64 -8.99 2.93 2.56
CA ALA A 64 -9.83 2.80 3.73
C ALA A 64 -9.04 2.86 5.05
N ILE A 65 -7.82 2.30 5.10
CA ILE A 65 -6.94 2.42 6.28
C ILE A 65 -6.53 3.88 6.47
N LEU A 66 -6.04 4.55 5.42
CA LEU A 66 -5.60 5.94 5.47
C LEU A 66 -6.71 6.89 5.93
N ILE A 67 -7.94 6.66 5.48
CA ILE A 67 -9.12 7.42 5.89
C ILE A 67 -9.44 7.18 7.37
N ARG A 68 -9.38 5.93 7.85
CA ARG A 68 -9.66 5.57 9.26
C ARG A 68 -8.58 6.07 10.23
N LEU A 69 -7.35 6.30 9.75
CA LEU A 69 -6.29 6.90 10.55
C LEU A 69 -6.55 8.37 10.91
N GLN A 70 -7.51 9.04 10.26
CA GLN A 70 -7.87 10.41 10.61
C GLN A 70 -8.86 10.42 11.79
N LYS A 71 -8.42 10.90 12.95
CA LYS A 71 -9.24 11.02 14.17
C LYS A 71 -10.36 12.04 13.93
N LYS A 72 -11.59 11.77 14.38
CA LYS A 72 -12.69 12.74 14.23
C LYS A 72 -12.38 14.08 14.91
N SER A 73 -11.70 14.03 16.05
CA SER A 73 -11.28 15.22 16.81
C SER A 73 -10.32 16.13 16.03
N THR A 74 -9.54 15.59 15.09
CA THR A 74 -8.59 16.37 14.29
C THR A 74 -9.21 16.93 13.01
N LEU A 75 -10.48 16.63 12.73
CA LEU A 75 -11.15 17.07 11.49
C LEU A 75 -11.83 18.43 11.64
N ASP A 76 -12.17 18.88 12.85
CA ASP A 76 -12.82 20.19 13.08
C ASP A 76 -14.02 20.44 12.15
N GLY A 77 -14.94 19.46 12.08
CA GLY A 77 -16.11 19.50 11.19
C GLY A 77 -15.82 19.26 9.70
N LYS A 78 -14.55 19.14 9.29
CA LYS A 78 -14.17 18.90 7.89
C LYS A 78 -14.33 17.43 7.48
N ARG A 79 -14.45 17.22 6.18
CA ARG A 79 -14.45 15.88 5.58
C ARG A 79 -13.05 15.26 5.72
N ARG A 80 -13.01 13.93 5.85
CA ARG A 80 -11.75 13.19 5.80
C ARG A 80 -11.08 13.36 4.44
N ASN A 81 -9.77 13.57 4.46
CA ASN A 81 -8.93 13.59 3.28
C ASN A 81 -8.83 12.19 2.66
N VAL A 82 -8.57 12.15 1.36
CA VAL A 82 -8.33 10.91 0.58
C VAL A 82 -7.03 11.03 -0.22
N GLY A 83 -6.54 9.92 -0.76
CA GLY A 83 -5.35 9.89 -1.61
C GLY A 83 -4.12 10.49 -0.92
N LEU A 84 -3.32 11.27 -1.66
CA LEU A 84 -2.05 11.82 -1.14
C LEU A 84 -2.22 12.69 0.10
N SER A 85 -3.35 13.40 0.25
CA SER A 85 -3.62 14.19 1.45
C SER A 85 -3.82 13.29 2.67
N ALA A 86 -4.53 12.17 2.53
CA ALA A 86 -4.68 11.18 3.60
C ALA A 86 -3.34 10.54 3.98
N VAL A 87 -2.45 10.30 3.01
CA VAL A 87 -1.08 9.83 3.26
C VAL A 87 -0.31 10.84 4.12
N ARG A 88 -0.40 12.14 3.81
CA ARG A 88 0.27 13.20 4.59
C ARG A 88 -0.25 13.26 6.02
N ASP A 89 -1.57 13.11 6.21
CA ASP A 89 -2.16 13.12 7.55
C ASP A 89 -1.77 11.88 8.36
N ALA A 90 -1.75 10.70 7.73
CA ALA A 90 -1.28 9.46 8.36
C ALA A 90 0.19 9.55 8.78
N LYS A 91 1.05 10.21 7.97
CA LYS A 91 2.45 10.45 8.31
C LYS A 91 2.58 11.31 9.56
N LYS A 92 1.90 12.47 9.59
CA LYS A 92 1.90 13.37 10.76
C LYS A 92 1.41 12.66 12.02
N ARG A 93 0.36 11.84 11.90
CA ARG A 93 -0.13 11.06 13.05
C ARG A 93 0.91 10.07 13.55
N THR A 94 1.64 9.41 12.65
CA THR A 94 2.68 8.44 13.02
C THR A 94 3.84 9.12 13.75
N GLU A 95 4.23 10.32 13.33
CA GLU A 95 5.26 11.12 14.01
C GLU A 95 4.89 11.50 15.46
N ILE A 96 3.59 11.48 15.81
CA ILE A 96 3.08 11.79 17.16
C ILE A 96 2.82 10.51 17.96
N ASP A 97 2.12 9.55 17.35
CA ASP A 97 1.54 8.39 18.06
C ASP A 97 2.51 7.18 18.11
N VAL A 98 3.63 7.17 17.36
CA VAL A 98 4.56 6.03 17.28
C VAL A 98 5.96 6.42 17.74
N ASN A 99 6.58 5.62 18.62
CA ASN A 99 7.96 5.84 19.03
C ASN A 99 8.94 5.50 17.89
N THR A 100 9.37 6.53 17.17
CA THR A 100 10.38 6.45 16.11
C THR A 100 11.82 6.60 16.60
N GLU A 101 12.08 6.67 17.91
CA GLU A 101 13.46 6.63 18.44
C GLU A 101 14.08 5.23 18.30
N VAL A 102 13.23 4.20 18.22
CA VAL A 102 13.65 2.84 17.85
C VAL A 102 14.00 2.82 16.36
N LEU A 103 15.27 2.63 16.04
CA LEU A 103 15.81 2.66 14.67
C LEU A 103 15.00 1.80 13.68
N TYR A 104 14.62 0.58 14.07
CA TYR A 104 13.84 -0.30 13.21
C TYR A 104 12.46 0.29 12.87
N THR A 105 11.78 0.86 13.88
CA THR A 105 10.48 1.53 13.70
C THR A 105 10.61 2.76 12.81
N ALA A 106 11.68 3.54 12.97
CA ALA A 106 11.97 4.71 12.13
C ALA A 106 12.19 4.32 10.66
N LEU A 107 12.99 3.29 10.41
CA LEU A 107 13.27 2.77 9.06
C LEU A 107 12.00 2.21 8.41
N PHE A 108 11.22 1.45 9.18
CA PHE A 108 9.92 0.94 8.74
C PHE A 108 8.96 2.07 8.32
N CYS A 109 8.75 3.06 9.19
CA CYS A 109 7.84 4.18 8.90
C CYS A 109 8.32 5.00 7.70
N THR A 110 9.62 5.30 7.64
CA THR A 110 10.23 6.03 6.52
C THR A 110 9.99 5.31 5.20
N ASN A 111 10.25 4.00 5.14
CA ASN A 111 10.05 3.21 3.94
C ASN A 111 8.56 3.13 3.55
N LEU A 112 7.68 2.86 4.52
CA LEU A 112 6.23 2.79 4.30
C LEU A 112 5.70 4.10 3.68
N PHE A 113 6.04 5.25 4.27
CA PHE A 113 5.56 6.53 3.76
C PHE A 113 6.19 6.95 2.44
N ALA A 114 7.45 6.58 2.17
CA ALA A 114 8.05 6.78 0.86
C ALA A 114 7.28 5.97 -0.22
N CYS A 115 6.93 4.71 0.07
CA CYS A 115 6.08 3.91 -0.83
C CYS A 115 4.70 4.52 -1.03
N LEU A 116 4.01 4.89 0.06
CA LEU A 116 2.67 5.51 -0.01
C LEU A 116 2.69 6.81 -0.82
N GLN A 117 3.65 7.69 -0.58
CA GLN A 117 3.78 8.93 -1.33
C GLN A 117 3.94 8.67 -2.83
N LYS A 118 4.69 7.62 -3.20
CA LYS A 118 4.90 7.27 -4.60
C LYS A 118 3.67 6.65 -5.25
N VAL A 119 2.99 5.69 -4.59
CA VAL A 119 1.81 5.05 -5.19
C VAL A 119 0.58 5.96 -5.22
N PHE A 120 0.51 6.97 -4.33
CA PHE A 120 -0.55 7.98 -4.30
C PHE A 120 -0.13 9.32 -4.93
N GLU A 121 1.03 9.41 -5.58
CA GLU A 121 1.48 10.67 -6.18
C GLU A 121 0.45 11.19 -7.20
N SER A 122 0.36 12.53 -7.30
CA SER A 122 -0.52 13.20 -8.24
C SER A 122 -0.30 12.69 -9.66
N GLY A 123 -1.39 12.49 -10.40
CA GLY A 123 -1.33 12.14 -11.81
C GLY A 123 -0.69 13.23 -12.68
N ASN A 124 -0.63 14.48 -12.18
CA ASN A 124 -0.12 15.65 -12.90
C ASN A 124 -0.65 15.71 -14.34
N ASP A 125 -1.98 15.71 -14.47
CA ASP A 125 -2.70 15.73 -15.76
C ASP A 125 -2.38 14.51 -16.65
N PHE A 126 -1.96 13.41 -16.02
CA PHE A 126 -1.65 12.11 -16.63
C PHE A 126 -0.62 12.14 -17.78
N ARG A 127 0.19 13.20 -17.84
CA ARG A 127 1.14 13.45 -18.94
C ARG A 127 2.29 12.44 -19.01
N LYS A 128 2.76 11.99 -17.84
CA LYS A 128 3.88 11.04 -17.73
C LYS A 128 3.51 9.92 -16.77
N GLN A 129 3.30 8.72 -17.31
CA GLN A 129 3.04 7.54 -16.50
C GLN A 129 4.26 7.20 -15.62
N PRO A 130 4.07 6.97 -14.31
CA PRO A 130 5.14 6.54 -13.44
C PRO A 130 5.56 5.09 -13.71
N GLU A 131 6.81 4.78 -13.42
CA GLU A 131 7.34 3.43 -13.64
C GLU A 131 6.82 2.38 -12.64
N VAL A 132 6.29 2.82 -11.50
CA VAL A 132 5.67 1.95 -10.49
C VAL A 132 4.16 2.06 -10.59
N ILE A 133 3.42 1.12 -9.99
CA ILE A 133 1.96 1.23 -9.94
C ILE A 133 1.57 2.54 -9.23
N ASN A 134 0.62 3.27 -9.81
CA ASN A 134 0.09 4.49 -9.24
C ASN A 134 -1.44 4.40 -9.20
N ARG A 135 -2.00 4.72 -8.03
CA ARG A 135 -3.42 4.65 -7.72
C ARG A 135 -4.24 5.55 -8.65
N ASN A 136 -3.82 6.79 -8.86
CA ASN A 136 -4.54 7.73 -9.73
C ASN A 136 -4.55 7.25 -11.20
N PHE A 137 -3.40 6.81 -11.73
CA PHE A 137 -3.35 6.28 -13.09
C PHE A 137 -4.21 5.03 -13.28
N LEU A 138 -4.18 4.09 -12.31
CA LEU A 138 -5.00 2.90 -12.38
C LEU A 138 -6.49 3.24 -12.28
N ASP A 139 -6.87 4.03 -11.27
CA ASP A 139 -8.26 4.25 -10.92
C ASP A 139 -9.01 5.15 -11.90
N HIS A 140 -8.29 6.08 -12.53
CA HIS A 140 -8.85 6.92 -13.58
C HIS A 140 -8.72 6.30 -14.98
N GLY A 141 -8.26 5.04 -15.09
CA GLY A 141 -8.15 4.35 -16.37
C GLY A 141 -7.05 4.86 -17.29
N MET A 142 -6.10 5.63 -16.76
CA MET A 142 -5.02 6.30 -17.49
C MET A 142 -3.74 5.45 -17.59
N LEU A 143 -3.70 4.30 -16.91
CA LEU A 143 -2.58 3.37 -16.97
C LEU A 143 -2.55 2.64 -18.33
N THR A 144 -1.52 2.88 -19.13
CA THR A 144 -1.32 2.29 -20.46
C THR A 144 -0.62 0.93 -20.42
N ARG A 145 0.23 0.69 -19.43
CA ARG A 145 0.87 -0.62 -19.23
C ARG A 145 -0.07 -1.60 -18.53
N LYS A 146 0.13 -2.90 -18.76
CA LYS A 146 -0.58 -3.94 -17.98
C LYS A 146 -0.13 -3.93 -16.52
N VAL A 147 -1.08 -4.14 -15.62
CA VAL A 147 -0.79 -4.45 -14.21
C VAL A 147 -0.19 -5.86 -14.15
N THR A 148 0.93 -5.98 -13.45
CA THR A 148 1.70 -7.22 -13.38
C THR A 148 1.50 -7.92 -12.04
N LYS A 149 1.88 -9.20 -11.98
CA LYS A 149 1.97 -9.95 -10.72
C LYS A 149 2.79 -9.21 -9.66
N LYS A 150 3.93 -8.62 -10.07
CA LYS A 150 4.83 -7.86 -9.20
C LYS A 150 4.13 -6.66 -8.58
N ASP A 151 3.32 -5.92 -9.36
CA ASP A 151 2.57 -4.79 -8.83
C ASP A 151 1.62 -5.24 -7.70
N CYS A 152 0.88 -6.34 -7.89
CA CYS A 152 0.02 -6.89 -6.85
C CYS A 152 0.80 -7.37 -5.62
N MET A 153 1.94 -8.04 -5.80
CA MET A 153 2.80 -8.46 -4.68
C MET A 153 3.25 -7.26 -3.85
N GLN A 154 3.68 -6.17 -4.50
CA GLN A 154 4.05 -4.93 -3.82
C GLN A 154 2.87 -4.32 -3.08
N LEU A 155 1.66 -4.36 -3.64
CA LEU A 155 0.45 -3.85 -2.98
C LEU A 155 0.00 -4.71 -1.79
N PHE A 156 0.13 -6.04 -1.85
CA PHE A 156 -0.11 -6.92 -0.70
C PHE A 156 0.87 -6.64 0.44
N LEU A 157 2.16 -6.48 0.12
CA LEU A 157 3.19 -6.10 1.09
C LEU A 157 2.91 -4.72 1.68
N LEU A 158 2.48 -3.76 0.85
CA LEU A 158 2.08 -2.44 1.32
C LEU A 158 0.87 -2.53 2.26
N TYR A 159 -0.15 -3.32 1.92
CA TYR A 159 -1.31 -3.55 2.78
C TYR A 159 -0.92 -4.20 4.12
N TYR A 160 -0.05 -5.21 4.08
CA TYR A 160 0.53 -5.81 5.29
C TYR A 160 1.23 -4.78 6.18
N ASN A 161 2.10 -3.95 5.60
CA ASN A 161 2.79 -2.89 6.34
C ASN A 161 1.80 -1.84 6.89
N MET A 162 0.71 -1.53 6.18
CA MET A 162 -0.34 -0.65 6.69
C MET A 162 -1.05 -1.24 7.92
N LEU A 163 -1.31 -2.55 7.93
CA LEU A 163 -1.88 -3.21 9.11
C LEU A 163 -0.89 -3.25 10.28
N LYS A 164 0.41 -3.43 10.02
CA LYS A 164 1.45 -3.32 11.05
C LYS A 164 1.55 -1.91 11.64
N LEU A 165 1.42 -0.87 10.81
CA LEU A 165 1.33 0.50 11.31
C LEU A 165 0.13 0.68 12.25
N LEU A 166 -1.03 0.08 11.93
CA LEU A 166 -2.19 0.14 12.82
C LEU A 166 -1.97 -0.55 14.17
N GLU A 167 -1.19 -1.63 14.21
CA GLU A 167 -0.80 -2.29 15.48
C GLU A 167 0.12 -1.42 16.33
N LEU A 168 0.98 -0.61 15.70
CA LEU A 168 1.85 0.34 16.43
C LEU A 168 1.07 1.53 17.00
N ILE A 169 -0.05 1.90 16.38
CA ILE A 169 -0.86 3.06 16.76
C ILE A 169 -1.97 2.71 17.77
N TYR A 170 -2.47 1.46 17.77
CA TYR A 170 -3.66 1.04 18.52
C TYR A 170 -3.50 -0.34 19.16
#